data_AF-A0A3M0ZAW1-F1
#
_entry.id   AF-A0A3M0ZAW1-F1
#
_cell.length_a   1.000
_cell.length_b   1.000
_cell.length_c   1.000
_cell.angle_alpha   90.00
_cell.angle_beta   90.00
_cell.angle_gamma   90.00
#
_symmetry.space_group_name_H-M   'P 1'
#
loop_
_entity.id
_entity.type
_entity.pdbx_description
1 polymer ?
#
loop_
_entity_poly.entity_id
_entity_poly.type
_entity_poly.pdbx_seq_one_letter_code
_entity_poly.pdbx_strand_id
1 'polypeptide(L)'
;MECAQTPNLDSLAGRGTLLADAFTPSPMCSPARAALFTGRYPHCNGVMGLTHKRFAWDLYPEEIHLAQYLRRQGYQTRLAGLQHETRRKLDEHFDQCSGRGLADETVDAALEYLEDMRQDERPFYLQIGFVEGHRRPGHPNGEFGPAPALDPEQVEVPGFLKDTPACRRELAQFDGAISFMDAQIGRILEYLDDH
;
A
#
# COMPACT_ATOMS: atom_id res chain seq x y z
N MET A 1 27.39 0.06 -5.31
CA MET A 1 26.04 0.62 -5.50
C MET A 1 25.07 -0.27 -4.76
N GLU A 2 24.34 0.32 -3.82
CA GLU A 2 23.30 -0.30 -3.02
C GLU A 2 21.95 0.24 -3.50
N CYS A 3 20.97 -0.64 -3.55
CA CYS A 3 19.56 -0.32 -3.78
C CYS A 3 18.71 -1.12 -2.80
N ALA A 4 17.41 -0.84 -2.77
CA ALA A 4 16.46 -1.62 -1.98
C ALA A 4 16.63 -3.14 -2.25
N GLN A 5 16.73 -3.93 -1.17
CA GLN A 5 16.79 -5.38 -1.25
C GLN A 5 15.37 -5.93 -1.12
N THR A 6 14.86 -6.55 -2.18
CA THR A 6 13.45 -6.98 -2.26
C THR A 6 13.26 -8.46 -2.62
N PRO A 7 13.93 -9.40 -1.94
CA PRO A 7 13.86 -10.83 -2.31
C PRO A 7 12.44 -11.41 -2.24
N ASN A 8 11.55 -10.89 -1.40
CA ASN A 8 10.19 -11.41 -1.27
C ASN A 8 9.30 -10.96 -2.44
N LEU A 9 9.39 -9.68 -2.83
CA LEU A 9 8.74 -9.16 -4.03
C LEU A 9 9.33 -9.78 -5.31
N ASP A 10 10.64 -10.02 -5.35
CA ASP A 10 11.29 -10.71 -6.47
C ASP A 10 10.77 -12.15 -6.62
N SER A 11 10.62 -12.87 -5.49
CA SER A 11 10.00 -14.20 -5.45
C SER A 11 8.53 -14.16 -5.92
N LEU A 12 7.75 -13.17 -5.46
CA LEU A 12 6.37 -12.98 -5.92
C LEU A 12 6.31 -12.71 -7.43
N ALA A 13 7.18 -11.86 -7.95
CA ALA A 13 7.27 -11.57 -9.38
C ALA A 13 7.65 -12.82 -10.18
N GLY A 14 8.55 -13.66 -9.67
CA GLY A 14 8.95 -14.94 -10.27
C GLY A 14 7.83 -15.98 -10.35
N ARG A 15 6.82 -15.89 -9.48
CA ARG A 15 5.61 -16.74 -9.48
C ARG A 15 4.42 -16.11 -10.22
N GLY A 16 4.56 -14.86 -10.68
CA GLY A 16 3.49 -14.07 -11.28
C GLY A 16 3.73 -13.66 -12.72
N THR A 17 2.97 -12.67 -13.19
CA THR A 17 3.21 -11.98 -14.45
C THR A 17 3.59 -10.54 -14.17
N LEU A 18 4.83 -10.16 -14.51
CA LEU A 18 5.32 -8.80 -14.36
C LEU A 18 4.87 -7.92 -15.54
N LEU A 19 4.09 -6.88 -15.26
CA LEU A 19 3.73 -5.86 -16.24
C LEU A 19 4.75 -4.72 -16.19
N ALA A 20 5.72 -4.73 -17.11
CA ALA A 20 6.79 -3.72 -17.16
C ALA A 20 6.28 -2.30 -17.48
N ASP A 21 5.15 -2.20 -18.19
CA ASP A 21 4.55 -0.95 -18.64
C ASP A 21 3.18 -0.72 -17.96
N ALA A 22 3.19 -0.49 -16.64
CA ALA A 22 2.00 -0.21 -15.84
C ALA A 22 1.98 1.24 -15.32
N PHE A 23 0.90 1.99 -15.60
CA PHE A 23 0.79 3.41 -15.25
C PHE A 23 -0.48 3.70 -14.46
N THR A 24 -0.37 4.56 -13.44
CA THR A 24 -1.53 5.06 -12.67
C THR A 24 -2.28 6.17 -13.44
N PRO A 25 -3.61 6.23 -13.38
CA PRO A 25 -4.38 7.33 -14.01
C PRO A 25 -4.20 8.67 -13.29
N SER A 26 -3.57 8.70 -12.11
CA SER A 26 -3.26 9.93 -11.39
C SER A 26 -2.01 9.77 -10.51
N PRO A 27 -1.12 10.79 -10.44
CA PRO A 27 0.03 10.78 -9.52
C PRO A 27 -0.35 11.14 -8.07
N MET A 28 -1.63 11.38 -7.77
CA MET A 28 -2.12 11.69 -6.42
C MET A 28 -2.73 10.45 -5.75
N CYS A 29 -2.50 10.29 -4.44
CA CYS A 29 -2.87 9.07 -3.72
C CYS A 29 -4.38 8.76 -3.73
N SER A 30 -5.25 9.70 -3.35
CA SER A 30 -6.70 9.43 -3.32
C SER A 30 -7.29 9.16 -4.71
N PRO A 31 -7.01 9.98 -5.75
CA PRO A 31 -7.50 9.70 -7.11
C PRO A 31 -6.99 8.37 -7.69
N ALA A 32 -5.71 8.03 -7.45
CA ALA A 32 -5.14 6.76 -7.91
C ALA A 32 -5.82 5.55 -7.26
N ARG A 33 -5.99 5.58 -5.93
CA ARG A 33 -6.66 4.52 -5.16
C ARG A 33 -8.14 4.41 -5.52
N ALA A 34 -8.84 5.54 -5.65
CA ALA A 34 -10.23 5.57 -6.08
C ALA A 34 -10.39 4.92 -7.45
N ALA A 35 -9.48 5.23 -8.39
CA ALA A 35 -9.51 4.61 -9.70
C ALA A 35 -9.22 3.10 -9.67
N LEU A 36 -8.24 2.68 -8.86
CA LEU A 36 -7.90 1.27 -8.68
C LEU A 36 -9.09 0.46 -8.12
N PHE A 37 -9.77 0.97 -7.08
CA PHE A 37 -10.81 0.22 -6.38
C PHE A 37 -12.22 0.38 -6.95
N THR A 38 -12.42 1.28 -7.92
CA THR A 38 -13.70 1.38 -8.65
C THR A 38 -13.60 0.92 -10.10
N GLY A 39 -12.37 0.75 -10.63
CA GLY A 39 -12.14 0.47 -12.05
C GLY A 39 -12.50 1.65 -12.98
N ARG A 40 -12.67 2.86 -12.43
CA ARG A 40 -13.15 4.05 -13.15
C ARG A 40 -12.16 5.20 -13.02
N TYR A 41 -12.00 5.98 -14.08
CA TYR A 41 -11.12 7.15 -14.04
C TYR A 41 -11.54 8.16 -12.96
N PRO A 42 -10.59 8.96 -12.42
CA PRO A 42 -10.89 9.99 -11.41
C PRO A 42 -12.05 10.93 -11.77
N HIS A 43 -12.15 11.34 -13.04
CA HIS A 43 -13.23 12.21 -13.51
C HIS A 43 -14.59 11.51 -13.65
N CYS A 44 -14.60 10.17 -13.61
CA CYS A 44 -15.80 9.34 -13.67
C CYS A 44 -16.28 8.93 -12.28
N ASN A 45 -15.37 8.76 -11.31
CA ASN A 45 -15.70 8.30 -9.96
C ASN A 45 -15.84 9.43 -8.93
N GLY A 46 -15.47 10.67 -9.28
CA GLY A 46 -15.65 11.86 -8.46
C GLY A 46 -14.42 12.28 -7.65
N VAL A 47 -13.35 11.47 -7.60
CA VAL A 47 -12.15 11.75 -6.80
C VAL A 47 -11.07 12.40 -7.66
N MET A 48 -11.24 13.68 -8.00
CA MET A 48 -10.25 14.45 -8.78
C MET A 48 -9.10 15.01 -7.94
N GLY A 49 -9.19 14.95 -6.61
CA GLY A 49 -8.16 15.39 -5.68
C GLY A 49 -8.15 14.59 -4.39
N LEU A 50 -7.41 15.07 -3.40
CA LEU A 50 -7.22 14.35 -2.15
C LEU A 50 -8.49 14.33 -1.29
N THR A 51 -8.73 13.23 -0.59
CA THR A 51 -9.96 13.00 0.20
C THR A 51 -9.89 13.63 1.59
N HIS A 52 -8.70 13.92 2.09
CA HIS A 52 -8.52 14.46 3.44
C HIS A 52 -9.30 15.76 3.68
N LYS A 53 -9.55 16.05 4.97
CA LYS A 53 -10.54 17.03 5.43
C LYS A 53 -10.52 18.36 4.67
N ARG A 54 -9.33 18.88 4.39
CA ARG A 54 -9.09 20.16 3.71
C ARG A 54 -9.61 20.22 2.27
N PHE A 55 -9.45 19.15 1.49
CA PHE A 55 -9.81 19.15 0.07
C PHE A 55 -11.16 18.50 -0.19
N ALA A 56 -11.52 17.49 0.60
CA ALA A 56 -12.86 16.92 0.63
C ALA A 56 -13.43 16.39 -0.68
N TRP A 57 -12.57 15.94 -1.60
CA TRP A 57 -13.00 15.07 -2.69
C TRP A 57 -13.47 13.72 -2.12
N ASP A 58 -14.44 13.11 -2.77
CA ASP A 58 -14.95 11.79 -2.39
C ASP A 58 -15.60 11.11 -3.59
N LEU A 59 -15.81 9.80 -3.47
CA LEU A 59 -16.51 9.02 -4.48
C LEU A 59 -17.95 9.54 -4.67
N TYR A 60 -18.46 9.51 -5.91
CA TYR A 60 -19.88 9.75 -6.14
C TYR A 60 -20.76 8.71 -5.43
N PRO A 61 -21.95 9.07 -4.91
CA PRO A 61 -22.83 8.19 -4.11
C PRO A 61 -23.02 6.78 -4.69
N GLU A 62 -23.19 6.70 -6.00
CA GLU A 62 -23.46 5.51 -6.80
C GLU A 62 -22.24 4.61 -7.07
N GLU A 63 -21.02 5.07 -6.78
CA GLU A 63 -19.82 4.28 -7.00
C GLU A 63 -19.76 3.09 -6.06
N ILE A 64 -19.39 1.92 -6.61
CA ILE A 64 -19.26 0.68 -5.88
C ILE A 64 -17.78 0.36 -5.74
N HIS A 65 -17.32 0.29 -4.49
CA HIS A 65 -15.96 -0.13 -4.19
C HIS A 65 -15.76 -1.63 -4.44
N LEU A 66 -14.57 -2.06 -4.85
CA LEU A 66 -14.23 -3.47 -5.10
C LEU A 66 -14.58 -4.38 -3.92
N ALA A 67 -14.22 -3.97 -2.70
CA ALA A 67 -14.58 -4.69 -1.49
C ALA A 67 -16.12 -4.85 -1.34
N GLN A 68 -16.91 -3.80 -1.60
CA GLN A 68 -18.37 -3.88 -1.57
C GLN A 68 -18.90 -4.88 -2.61
N TYR A 69 -18.32 -4.86 -3.81
CA TYR A 69 -18.68 -5.78 -4.87
C TYR A 69 -18.41 -7.23 -4.46
N LEU A 70 -17.20 -7.53 -3.97
CA LEU A 70 -16.80 -8.88 -3.55
C LEU A 70 -17.62 -9.38 -2.35
N ARG A 71 -17.89 -8.50 -1.38
CA ARG A 71 -18.77 -8.81 -0.23
C ARG A 71 -20.16 -9.27 -0.69
N ARG A 72 -20.75 -8.59 -1.69
CA ARG A 72 -22.04 -9.00 -2.29
C ARG A 72 -21.98 -10.35 -3.00
N GLN A 73 -20.80 -10.79 -3.43
CA GLN A 73 -20.56 -12.11 -4.00
C GLN A 73 -20.21 -13.18 -2.95
N GLY A 74 -20.33 -12.87 -1.66
CA GLY A 74 -20.11 -13.83 -0.57
C GLY A 74 -18.67 -13.91 -0.07
N TYR A 75 -17.79 -12.98 -0.45
CA TYR A 75 -16.44 -12.92 0.10
C TYR A 75 -16.44 -12.33 1.51
N GLN A 76 -15.54 -12.82 2.34
CA GLN A 76 -15.06 -12.09 3.51
C GLN A 76 -14.19 -10.92 3.04
N THR A 77 -14.40 -9.72 3.57
CA THR A 77 -13.68 -8.52 3.12
C THR A 77 -13.02 -7.81 4.27
N ARG A 78 -11.69 -7.66 4.24
CA ARG A 78 -10.94 -6.99 5.31
C ARG A 78 -9.91 -6.03 4.76
N LEU A 79 -9.61 -5.00 5.56
CA LEU A 79 -8.55 -4.04 5.30
C LEU A 79 -7.58 -4.01 6.48
N ALA A 80 -6.31 -4.28 6.22
CA ALA A 80 -5.21 -3.98 7.13
C ALA A 80 -4.43 -2.76 6.60
N GLY A 81 -4.26 -1.74 7.42
CA GLY A 81 -3.46 -0.56 7.12
C GLY A 81 -4.22 0.57 6.41
N LEU A 82 -3.52 1.27 5.52
CA LEU A 82 -3.96 2.54 4.95
C LEU A 82 -5.02 2.39 3.86
N GLN A 83 -6.14 3.06 4.07
CA GLN A 83 -7.12 3.47 3.08
C GLN A 83 -7.00 4.98 2.82
N HIS A 84 -7.27 5.44 1.58
CA HIS A 84 -7.30 6.89 1.30
C HIS A 84 -8.15 7.33 0.10
N GLU A 85 -9.00 6.46 -0.42
CA GLU A 85 -9.83 6.66 -1.62
C GLU A 85 -11.21 7.27 -1.35
N THR A 86 -11.66 7.30 -0.10
CA THR A 86 -12.99 7.79 0.27
C THR A 86 -13.02 8.38 1.68
N ARG A 87 -14.03 9.17 1.99
CA ARG A 87 -14.29 9.66 3.36
C ARG A 87 -15.45 8.93 4.02
N ARG A 88 -16.12 8.03 3.30
CA ARG A 88 -17.19 7.19 3.82
C ARG A 88 -16.66 6.24 4.88
N LYS A 89 -17.57 5.72 5.70
CA LYS A 89 -17.20 4.77 6.72
C LYS A 89 -16.77 3.46 6.07
N LEU A 90 -15.67 2.89 6.56
CA LEU A 90 -15.08 1.70 5.96
C LEU A 90 -15.89 0.43 6.23
N ASP A 91 -16.76 0.42 7.24
CA ASP A 91 -17.71 -0.67 7.50
C ASP A 91 -18.79 -0.80 6.41
N GLU A 92 -19.00 0.25 5.61
CA GLU A 92 -19.78 0.18 4.37
C GLU A 92 -19.05 -0.61 3.28
N HIS A 93 -17.73 -0.79 3.38
CA HIS A 93 -16.87 -1.37 2.36
C HIS A 93 -16.32 -2.75 2.74
N PHE A 94 -15.86 -2.89 3.97
CA PHE A 94 -15.21 -4.07 4.52
C PHE A 94 -15.98 -4.60 5.74
N ASP A 95 -15.89 -5.89 6.02
CA ASP A 95 -16.41 -6.48 7.25
C ASP A 95 -15.60 -6.06 8.48
N GLN A 96 -14.28 -5.91 8.33
CA GLN A 96 -13.37 -5.46 9.39
C GLN A 96 -12.23 -4.60 8.82
N CYS A 97 -11.74 -3.66 9.62
CA CYS A 97 -10.60 -2.78 9.29
C CYS A 97 -9.71 -2.56 10.51
N SER A 98 -8.39 -2.59 10.33
CA SER A 98 -7.42 -2.32 11.40
C SER A 98 -6.12 -1.72 10.82
N GLY A 99 -5.23 -1.27 11.70
CA GLY A 99 -3.90 -0.76 11.33
C GLY A 99 -3.84 0.74 10.99
N ARG A 100 -2.65 1.32 11.14
CA ARG A 100 -2.35 2.72 10.77
C ARG A 100 -1.42 2.84 9.56
N GLY A 101 -1.06 1.71 8.95
CA GLY A 101 -0.33 1.63 7.68
C GLY A 101 1.19 1.49 7.80
N LEU A 102 1.78 1.45 9.01
CA LEU A 102 3.17 1.01 9.17
C LEU A 102 3.28 -0.49 8.86
N ALA A 103 4.32 -0.90 8.14
CA ALA A 103 4.39 -2.23 7.55
C ALA A 103 4.31 -3.36 8.59
N ASP A 104 5.04 -3.26 9.70
CA ASP A 104 5.01 -4.25 10.78
C ASP A 104 3.60 -4.39 11.40
N GLU A 105 3.03 -3.30 11.90
CA GLU A 105 1.68 -3.27 12.50
C GLU A 105 0.60 -3.73 11.50
N THR A 106 0.77 -3.35 10.23
CA THR A 106 -0.16 -3.69 9.14
C THR A 106 -0.08 -5.16 8.79
N VAL A 107 1.11 -5.75 8.79
CA VAL A 107 1.30 -7.18 8.55
C VAL A 107 0.85 -8.02 9.74
N ASP A 108 1.10 -7.58 10.98
CA ASP A 108 0.58 -8.28 12.17
C ASP A 108 -0.96 -8.40 12.10
N ALA A 109 -1.63 -7.28 11.80
CA ALA A 109 -3.08 -7.27 11.59
C ALA A 109 -3.53 -8.15 10.40
N ALA A 110 -2.77 -8.16 9.30
CA ALA A 110 -3.08 -8.99 8.14
C ALA A 110 -2.99 -10.49 8.47
N LEU A 111 -1.97 -10.91 9.23
CA LEU A 111 -1.80 -12.30 9.67
C LEU A 111 -2.92 -12.73 10.64
N GLU A 112 -3.30 -11.88 11.58
CA GLU A 112 -4.46 -12.13 12.46
C GLU A 112 -5.75 -12.32 11.65
N TYR A 113 -5.96 -11.48 10.63
CA TYR A 113 -7.10 -11.60 9.73
C TYR A 113 -7.07 -12.87 8.89
N LEU A 114 -5.91 -13.26 8.36
CA LEU A 114 -5.80 -14.50 7.60
C LEU A 114 -6.15 -15.71 8.48
N GLU A 115 -5.67 -15.75 9.73
CA GLU A 115 -5.98 -16.84 10.65
C GLU A 115 -7.47 -16.93 10.97
N ASP A 116 -8.13 -15.79 11.24
CA ASP A 116 -9.56 -15.75 11.50
C ASP A 116 -10.39 -16.11 10.25
N MET A 117 -10.03 -15.58 9.08
CA MET A 117 -10.74 -15.87 7.83
C MET A 117 -10.62 -17.34 7.40
N ARG A 118 -9.53 -18.01 7.76
CA ARG A 118 -9.31 -19.45 7.50
C ARG A 118 -10.31 -20.35 8.23
N GLN A 119 -10.96 -19.85 9.29
CA GLN A 119 -11.97 -20.60 10.05
C GLN A 119 -13.35 -20.61 9.36
N ASP A 120 -13.50 -19.93 8.23
CA ASP A 120 -14.76 -19.80 7.48
C ASP A 120 -14.53 -20.30 6.03
N GLU A 121 -15.49 -21.05 5.48
CA GLU A 121 -15.41 -21.64 4.15
C GLU A 121 -15.56 -20.61 3.00
N ARG A 122 -16.02 -19.39 3.31
CA ARG A 122 -16.16 -18.32 2.32
C ARG A 122 -14.80 -17.85 1.82
N PRO A 123 -14.67 -17.55 0.51
CA PRO A 123 -13.44 -16.96 -0.02
C PRO A 123 -13.19 -15.59 0.63
N PHE A 124 -11.93 -15.15 0.64
CA PHE A 124 -11.56 -13.88 1.25
C PHE A 124 -10.99 -12.87 0.24
N TYR A 125 -11.15 -11.60 0.59
CA TYR A 125 -10.46 -10.47 0.01
C TYR A 125 -9.82 -9.67 1.13
N LEU A 126 -8.49 -9.61 1.12
CA LEU A 126 -7.71 -8.84 2.09
C LEU A 126 -6.98 -7.73 1.36
N GLN A 127 -7.32 -6.49 1.69
CA GLN A 127 -6.59 -5.31 1.23
C GLN A 127 -5.53 -4.96 2.28
N ILE A 128 -4.27 -4.84 1.86
CA ILE A 128 -3.15 -4.50 2.74
C ILE A 128 -2.53 -3.19 2.25
N GLY A 129 -2.61 -2.15 3.07
CA GLY A 129 -2.21 -0.79 2.72
C GLY A 129 -0.98 -0.32 3.50
N PHE A 130 0.19 -0.35 2.86
CA PHE A 130 1.43 0.18 3.43
C PHE A 130 1.55 1.70 3.27
N VAL A 131 2.36 2.31 4.13
CA VAL A 131 2.74 3.73 4.07
C VAL A 131 4.23 3.89 3.78
N GLU A 132 5.03 2.84 3.92
CA GLU A 132 6.45 2.80 3.57
C GLU A 132 6.66 3.32 2.13
N GLY A 133 7.69 4.15 1.96
CA GLY A 133 7.92 4.93 0.74
C GLY A 133 7.17 6.27 0.68
N HIS A 134 6.18 6.51 1.56
CA HIS A 134 5.59 7.83 1.75
C HIS A 134 6.43 8.68 2.71
N ARG A 135 6.74 9.92 2.31
CA ARG A 135 7.45 10.86 3.19
C ARG A 135 6.63 11.20 4.44
N ARG A 136 7.26 11.23 5.60
CA ARG A 136 6.70 11.57 6.92
C ARG A 136 7.53 12.68 7.57
N PRO A 137 7.37 13.94 7.11
CA PRO A 137 8.14 15.06 7.67
C PRO A 137 7.91 15.18 9.18
N GLY A 138 8.99 15.33 9.94
CA GLY A 138 8.92 15.53 11.40
C GLY A 138 8.83 14.25 12.23
N HIS A 139 9.09 13.08 11.66
CA HIS A 139 9.21 11.85 12.45
C HIS A 139 10.61 11.72 13.07
N PRO A 140 10.74 11.30 14.35
CA PRO A 140 12.04 11.20 15.04
C PRO A 140 13.01 10.20 14.40
N ASN A 141 12.52 9.31 13.54
CA ASN A 141 13.28 8.19 12.99
C ASN A 141 13.66 8.36 11.50
N GLY A 142 13.42 9.53 10.89
CA GLY A 142 13.75 9.81 9.48
C GLY A 142 12.55 10.13 8.60
N GLU A 143 12.82 10.49 7.33
CA GLU A 143 11.80 11.00 6.39
C GLU A 143 10.86 9.90 5.88
N PHE A 144 11.22 8.61 5.94
CA PHE A 144 10.43 7.53 5.34
C PHE A 144 9.95 6.45 6.32
N GLY A 145 10.22 6.61 7.62
CA GLY A 145 9.82 5.66 8.66
C GLY A 145 10.98 5.20 9.52
N PRO A 146 10.78 4.20 10.40
CA PRO A 146 11.77 3.74 11.37
C PRO A 146 12.84 2.79 10.79
N ALA A 147 12.74 2.41 9.52
CA ALA A 147 13.67 1.49 8.89
C ALA A 147 15.10 2.07 8.85
N PRO A 148 16.14 1.24 9.08
CA PRO A 148 17.52 1.66 8.88
C PRO A 148 17.75 2.16 7.43
N ALA A 149 18.49 3.25 7.29
CA ALA A 149 18.91 3.75 5.99
C ALA A 149 20.08 2.91 5.43
N LEU A 150 20.18 2.81 4.11
CA LEU A 150 21.37 2.31 3.41
C LEU A 150 22.53 3.33 3.46
N ASP A 151 23.70 3.00 2.89
CA ASP A 151 24.79 3.95 2.75
C ASP A 151 24.48 4.99 1.65
N PRO A 152 24.34 6.30 1.98
CA PRO A 152 24.07 7.35 1.00
C PRO A 152 25.14 7.50 -0.09
N GLU A 153 26.38 7.07 0.15
CA GLU A 153 27.42 7.10 -0.87
C GLU A 153 27.28 5.98 -1.90
N GLN A 154 26.49 4.95 -1.59
CA GLN A 154 26.28 3.79 -2.46
C GLN A 154 24.97 3.86 -3.24
N VAL A 155 24.05 4.78 -2.96
CA VAL A 155 22.77 4.84 -3.68
C VAL A 155 22.93 5.33 -5.12
N GLU A 156 22.09 4.80 -5.99
CA GLU A 156 21.89 5.30 -7.35
C GLU A 156 20.94 6.51 -7.32
N VAL A 157 21.32 7.60 -8.00
CA VAL A 157 20.46 8.79 -8.15
C VAL A 157 19.81 8.77 -9.53
N PRO A 158 18.49 8.58 -9.64
CA PRO A 158 17.77 8.62 -10.92
C PRO A 158 18.03 9.93 -11.68
N GLY A 159 18.17 9.85 -13.01
CA GLY A 159 18.56 10.99 -13.85
C GLY A 159 17.58 12.19 -13.86
N PHE A 160 16.36 12.00 -13.37
CA PHE A 160 15.37 13.08 -13.19
C PHE A 160 15.51 13.82 -11.84
N LEU A 161 16.40 13.37 -10.96
CA LEU A 161 16.70 14.00 -9.67
C LEU A 161 18.06 14.70 -9.72
N LYS A 162 18.23 15.72 -8.87
CA LYS A 162 19.50 16.40 -8.70
C LYS A 162 20.37 15.65 -7.71
N ASP A 163 21.53 15.19 -8.17
CA ASP A 163 22.54 14.55 -7.32
C ASP A 163 23.12 15.55 -6.31
N THR A 164 22.68 15.43 -5.07
CA THR A 164 23.11 16.24 -3.93
C THR A 164 23.22 15.35 -2.69
N PRO A 165 24.04 15.72 -1.69
CA PRO A 165 24.11 14.95 -0.44
C PRO A 165 22.76 14.79 0.26
N ALA A 166 21.87 15.77 0.13
CA ALA A 166 20.51 15.67 0.69
C ALA A 166 19.66 14.64 -0.06
N CYS A 167 19.67 14.67 -1.40
CA CYS A 167 18.96 13.70 -2.23
C CYS A 167 19.45 12.27 -1.98
N ARG A 168 20.76 12.06 -1.90
CA ARG A 168 21.37 10.76 -1.58
C ARG A 168 20.92 10.21 -0.23
N ARG A 169 20.91 11.04 0.82
CA ARG A 169 20.41 10.64 2.14
C ARG A 169 18.93 10.27 2.12
N GLU A 170 18.12 11.02 1.39
CA GLU A 170 16.69 10.72 1.25
C GLU A 170 16.47 9.40 0.50
N LEU A 171 17.19 9.16 -0.60
CA LEU A 171 17.13 7.90 -1.34
C LEU A 171 17.58 6.70 -0.49
N ALA A 172 18.64 6.86 0.31
CA ALA A 172 19.10 5.81 1.21
C ALA A 172 18.06 5.43 2.28
N GLN A 173 17.32 6.42 2.79
CA GLN A 173 16.19 6.17 3.71
C GLN A 173 15.00 5.54 2.99
N PHE A 174 14.73 5.98 1.76
CA PHE A 174 13.65 5.43 0.93
C PHE A 174 13.88 3.95 0.62
N ASP A 175 15.09 3.59 0.15
CA ASP A 175 15.46 2.21 -0.16
C ASP A 175 15.49 1.32 1.08
N GLY A 176 15.94 1.87 2.22
CA GLY A 176 15.85 1.20 3.52
C GLY A 176 14.41 0.90 3.92
N ALA A 177 13.49 1.85 3.72
CA ALA A 177 12.06 1.67 3.99
C ALA A 177 11.42 0.62 3.05
N ILE A 178 11.81 0.58 1.78
CA ILE A 178 11.36 -0.46 0.84
C ILE A 178 11.86 -1.84 1.29
N SER A 179 13.14 -1.97 1.65
CA SER A 179 13.72 -3.23 2.10
C SER A 179 13.03 -3.75 3.37
N PHE A 180 12.69 -2.84 4.29
CA PHE A 180 11.91 -3.17 5.48
C PHE A 180 10.49 -3.64 5.13
N MET A 181 9.80 -2.92 4.24
CA MET A 181 8.46 -3.31 3.78
C MET A 181 8.47 -4.70 3.11
N ASP A 182 9.47 -4.96 2.27
CA ASP A 182 9.64 -6.27 1.61
C ASP A 182 9.78 -7.40 2.63
N ALA A 183 10.57 -7.22 3.68
CA ALA A 183 10.71 -8.21 4.76
C ALA A 183 9.36 -8.49 5.45
N GLN A 184 8.51 -7.48 5.63
CA GLN A 184 7.17 -7.68 6.18
C GLN A 184 6.24 -8.41 5.19
N ILE A 185 6.32 -8.09 3.90
CA ILE A 185 5.59 -8.82 2.85
C ILE A 185 5.99 -10.30 2.85
N GLY A 186 7.28 -10.61 3.06
CA GLY A 186 7.78 -11.97 3.21
C GLY A 186 7.01 -12.79 4.25
N ARG A 187 6.67 -12.21 5.40
CA ARG A 187 5.88 -12.87 6.46
C ARG A 187 4.48 -13.26 5.98
N ILE A 188 3.85 -12.41 5.15
CA ILE A 188 2.53 -12.71 4.56
C ILE A 188 2.65 -13.86 3.55
N LEU A 189 3.66 -13.81 2.69
CA LEU A 189 3.88 -14.83 1.67
C LEU A 189 4.21 -16.19 2.30
N GLU A 190 5.05 -16.21 3.34
CA GLU A 190 5.37 -17.42 4.11
C GLU A 190 4.11 -18.01 4.74
N TYR A 191 3.28 -17.19 5.40
CA TYR A 191 2.00 -17.66 5.96
C TYR A 191 1.09 -18.30 4.90
N LEU A 192 0.98 -17.67 3.71
CA LEU A 192 0.13 -18.15 2.62
C LEU A 192 0.69 -19.41 1.92
N ASP A 193 2.00 -19.62 1.94
CA ASP A 193 2.60 -20.84 1.36
C ASP A 193 2.48 -22.04 2.33
N ASP A 194 2.42 -21.79 3.64
CA ASP A 194 2.33 -22.83 4.68
C ASP A 194 0.90 -23.34 4.95
N HIS A 195 -0.15 -22.67 4.46
CA HIS A 195 -1.56 -22.93 4.81
C HIS A 195 -2.50 -22.97 3.60
#